data_AF-A0A9D2HBM9-F1
#
_entry.id   AF-A0A9D2HBM9-F1
#
_cell.length_a   1.000
_cell.length_b   1.000
_cell.length_c   1.000
_cell.angle_alpha   90.00
_cell.angle_beta   90.00
_cell.angle_gamma   90.00
#
_symmetry.space_group_name_H-M   'P 1'
#
loop_
_entity.id
_entity.type
_entity.pdbx_description
1 polymer ?
#
loop_
_entity_poly.entity_id
_entity_poly.type
_entity_poly.pdbx_seq_one_letter_code
_entity_poly.pdbx_strand_id
1 'polypeptide(L)'
;MLQYIPYILLFALATAIIYAWGLWRSMRQKQDLSNMLSAKGIAKVKKALKKNGPLTKKDLEPFVKGLTARQPFSKEQIRVTEPDKFLDSILPYMIHQKMIREERAESKAVYQLNK
;
A
#
# COMPACT_ATOMS: atom_id res chain seq x y z
N MET A 1 12.61 -41.98 29.64
CA MET A 1 13.07 -40.82 28.84
C MET A 1 12.55 -40.88 27.40
N LEU A 2 12.75 -41.97 26.64
CA LEU A 2 12.31 -42.08 25.23
C LEU A 2 10.79 -42.04 25.00
N GLN A 3 9.97 -42.45 25.98
CA GLN A 3 8.50 -42.49 25.86
C GLN A 3 7.84 -41.11 25.73
N TYR A 4 8.51 -40.03 26.14
CA TYR A 4 7.97 -38.67 26.08
C TYR A 4 8.34 -37.91 24.80
N ILE A 5 9.33 -38.41 24.06
CA ILE A 5 9.78 -37.85 22.77
C ILE A 5 8.62 -37.66 21.78
N PRO A 6 7.71 -38.63 21.55
CA PRO A 6 6.61 -38.43 20.62
C PRO A 6 5.63 -37.32 21.08
N TYR A 7 5.39 -37.20 22.39
CA TYR A 7 4.51 -36.15 22.95
C TYR A 7 5.12 -34.75 22.79
N ILE A 8 6.43 -34.61 23.02
CA ILE A 8 7.15 -33.34 22.83
C ILE A 8 7.16 -32.96 21.34
N LEU A 9 7.33 -33.93 20.44
CA LEU A 9 7.24 -33.71 18.98
C LEU A 9 5.86 -33.25 18.54
N LEU A 10 4.79 -33.90 19.04
CA LEU A 10 3.42 -33.50 18.75
C LEU A 10 3.10 -32.10 19.30
N PHE A 11 3.59 -31.79 20.50
CA PHE A 11 3.45 -30.44 21.08
C PHE A 11 4.22 -29.38 20.29
N ALA A 12 5.45 -29.68 19.86
CA ALA A 12 6.24 -28.81 18.99
C ALA A 12 5.55 -28.59 17.64
N LEU A 13 4.92 -29.61 17.07
CA LEU A 13 4.17 -29.50 15.82
C LEU A 13 2.93 -28.61 15.99
N ALA A 14 2.17 -28.80 17.08
CA ALA A 14 0.99 -27.98 17.37
C ALA A 14 1.36 -26.49 17.56
N THR A 15 2.44 -26.21 18.31
CA THR A 15 2.92 -24.84 18.52
C THR A 15 3.45 -24.21 17.23
N ALA A 16 4.14 -24.98 16.38
CA ALA A 16 4.61 -24.50 15.07
C ALA A 16 3.45 -24.08 14.15
N ILE A 17 2.34 -24.83 14.14
CA ILE A 17 1.14 -24.49 13.35
C ILE A 17 0.52 -23.16 13.83
N ILE A 18 0.38 -22.99 15.16
CA ILE A 18 -0.17 -21.74 15.73
C ILE A 18 0.73 -20.56 15.39
N TYR A 19 2.05 -20.74 15.48
CA TYR A 19 3.00 -19.69 15.17
C TYR A 19 2.97 -19.30 13.68
N ALA A 20 2.96 -20.29 12.77
CA ALA A 20 2.83 -20.06 11.34
C ALA A 20 1.53 -19.32 11.00
N TRP A 21 0.42 -19.68 11.65
CA TRP A 21 -0.86 -18.98 11.49
C TRP A 21 -0.80 -17.52 11.97
N GLY A 22 -0.18 -17.28 13.12
CA GLY A 22 0.03 -15.93 13.67
C GLY A 22 0.85 -15.04 12.73
N LEU A 23 1.95 -15.58 12.18
CA LEU A 23 2.79 -14.89 11.19
C LEU A 23 1.99 -14.55 9.93
N TRP A 24 1.22 -15.51 9.39
CA TRP A 24 0.37 -15.25 8.22
C TRP A 24 -0.60 -14.10 8.52
N ARG A 25 -1.32 -14.14 9.64
CA ARG A 25 -2.27 -13.09 10.01
C ARG A 25 -1.61 -11.72 10.10
N SER A 26 -0.43 -11.62 10.71
CA SER A 26 0.33 -10.37 10.81
C SER A 26 0.77 -9.84 9.42
N MET A 27 1.22 -10.73 8.53
CA MET A 27 1.59 -10.35 7.16
C MET A 27 0.40 -9.80 6.38
N ARG A 28 -0.79 -10.43 6.47
CA ARG A 28 -2.02 -9.90 5.84
C ARG A 28 -2.38 -8.52 6.38
N GLN A 29 -2.29 -8.30 7.69
CA GLN A 29 -2.59 -7.00 8.29
C GLN A 29 -1.70 -5.87 7.75
N LYS A 30 -0.39 -6.14 7.60
CA LYS A 30 0.54 -5.18 6.98
C LYS A 30 0.21 -4.92 5.51
N GLN A 31 -0.16 -5.96 4.76
CA GLN A 31 -0.57 -5.83 3.36
C GLN A 31 -1.86 -5.00 3.24
N ASP A 32 -2.84 -5.23 4.11
CA ASP A 32 -4.10 -4.48 4.14
C ASP A 32 -3.90 -3.00 4.48
N LEU A 33 -2.99 -2.70 5.42
CA LEU A 33 -2.59 -1.32 5.73
C LEU A 33 -1.94 -0.62 4.54
N SER A 34 -1.05 -1.32 3.82
CA SER A 34 -0.42 -0.80 2.60
C SER A 34 -1.43 -0.57 1.48
N ASN A 35 -2.36 -1.50 1.29
CA ASN A 35 -3.45 -1.38 0.33
C ASN A 35 -4.36 -0.18 0.68
N MET A 36 -4.66 0.03 1.96
CA MET A 36 -5.45 1.17 2.43
C MET A 36 -4.74 2.51 2.19
N LEU A 37 -3.42 2.56 2.42
CA LEU A 37 -2.61 3.74 2.12
C LEU A 37 -2.62 4.04 0.63
N SER A 38 -2.42 3.00 -0.19
CA SER A 38 -2.47 3.10 -1.65
C SER A 38 -3.83 3.60 -2.13
N ALA A 39 -4.93 3.06 -1.61
CA ALA A 39 -6.29 3.51 -1.95
C ALA A 39 -6.54 4.98 -1.55
N LYS A 40 -6.06 5.40 -0.38
CA LYS A 40 -6.12 6.81 0.05
C LYS A 40 -5.27 7.71 -0.85
N GLY A 41 -4.07 7.25 -1.24
CA GLY A 41 -3.18 7.90 -2.19
C GLY A 41 -3.85 8.11 -3.55
N ILE A 42 -4.39 7.03 -4.14
CA ILE A 42 -5.13 7.06 -5.41
C ILE A 42 -6.29 8.04 -5.33
N ALA A 43 -7.08 8.02 -4.26
CA ALA A 43 -8.20 8.94 -4.07
C ALA A 43 -7.74 10.41 -4.02
N LYS A 44 -6.60 10.68 -3.36
CA LYS A 44 -6.01 12.02 -3.29
C LYS A 44 -5.47 12.48 -4.63
N VAL A 45 -4.75 11.63 -5.36
CA VAL A 45 -4.27 11.91 -6.72
C VAL A 45 -5.44 12.19 -7.65
N LYS A 46 -6.46 11.33 -7.66
CA LYS A 46 -7.69 11.54 -8.44
C LYS A 46 -8.36 12.88 -8.10
N LYS A 47 -8.43 13.24 -6.82
CA LYS A 47 -9.00 14.52 -6.37
C LYS A 47 -8.14 15.71 -6.80
N ALA A 48 -6.82 15.60 -6.77
CA ALA A 48 -5.90 16.64 -7.21
C ALA A 48 -6.03 16.87 -8.72
N LEU A 49 -6.02 15.81 -9.52
CA LEU A 49 -6.20 15.88 -10.98
C LEU A 49 -7.58 16.43 -11.37
N LYS A 50 -8.65 16.08 -10.62
CA LYS A 50 -9.98 16.64 -10.87
C LYS A 50 -10.06 18.14 -10.63
N LYS A 51 -9.30 18.66 -9.65
CA LYS A 51 -9.35 20.08 -9.26
C LYS A 51 -8.39 20.96 -10.05
N ASN A 52 -7.18 20.48 -10.29
CA ASN A 52 -6.10 21.27 -10.87
C ASN A 52 -5.87 20.95 -12.36
N GLY A 53 -6.50 19.90 -12.89
CA GLY A 53 -6.29 19.46 -14.27
C GLY A 53 -5.04 18.57 -14.40
N PRO A 54 -4.35 18.61 -15.55
CA PRO A 54 -3.13 17.85 -15.80
C PRO A 54 -2.01 18.24 -14.83
N LEU A 55 -1.41 17.27 -14.13
CA LEU A 55 -0.32 17.51 -13.17
C LEU A 55 0.86 16.58 -13.45
N THR A 56 2.09 17.06 -13.21
CA THR A 56 3.28 16.19 -13.26
C THR A 56 3.42 15.36 -11.98
N LYS A 57 4.29 14.34 -12.01
CA LYS A 57 4.63 13.57 -10.80
C LYS A 57 5.06 14.48 -9.63
N LYS A 58 5.91 15.47 -9.91
CA LYS A 58 6.42 16.41 -8.91
C LYS A 58 5.31 17.26 -8.30
N ASP A 59 4.33 17.66 -9.10
CA ASP A 59 3.18 18.43 -8.61
C ASP A 59 2.25 17.57 -7.74
N LEU A 60 2.26 16.24 -7.92
CA LEU A 60 1.47 15.30 -7.13
C LEU A 60 2.10 14.95 -5.77
N GLU A 61 3.42 15.08 -5.61
CA GLU A 61 4.14 14.81 -4.36
C GLU A 61 3.53 15.51 -3.13
N PRO A 62 3.25 16.83 -3.14
CA PRO A 62 2.67 17.51 -1.98
C PRO A 62 1.28 16.97 -1.60
N PHE A 63 0.52 16.39 -2.53
CA PHE A 63 -0.81 15.85 -2.24
C PHE A 63 -0.77 14.48 -1.54
N VAL A 64 0.33 13.75 -1.69
CA VAL A 64 0.53 12.44 -1.06
C VAL A 64 1.47 12.49 0.14
N LYS A 65 2.26 13.57 0.29
CA LYS A 65 3.16 13.78 1.41
C LYS A 65 2.40 13.74 2.74
N GLY A 66 2.90 12.93 3.67
CA GLY A 66 2.33 12.81 5.00
C GLY A 66 0.99 12.07 5.06
N LEU A 67 0.55 11.42 3.97
CA LEU A 67 -0.61 10.55 4.02
C LEU A 67 -0.39 9.41 5.00
N THR A 68 -1.42 9.11 5.77
CA THR A 68 -1.43 8.02 6.74
C THR A 68 -2.61 7.08 6.51
N ALA A 69 -2.39 5.80 6.77
CA ALA A 69 -3.44 4.79 6.85
C ALA A 69 -3.33 4.05 8.17
N ARG A 70 -4.48 3.84 8.81
CA ARG A 70 -4.63 3.20 10.11
C ARG A 70 -5.97 2.49 10.15
N GLN A 71 -5.98 1.28 10.70
CA GLN A 71 -7.22 0.55 10.95
C GLN A 71 -7.98 1.16 12.14
N PRO A 72 -9.32 1.17 12.13
CA PRO A 72 -10.09 1.59 13.30
C PRO A 72 -9.69 0.70 14.49
N PHE A 73 -9.54 1.31 15.67
CA PHE A 73 -9.16 0.64 16.93
C PHE A 73 -7.76 0.00 16.99
N SER A 74 -6.96 -0.01 15.91
CA SER A 74 -5.54 -0.44 15.95
C SER A 74 -4.63 0.72 16.31
N LYS A 75 -3.46 0.49 16.93
CA LYS A 75 -2.40 1.52 17.08
C LYS A 75 -1.43 1.54 15.90
N GLU A 76 -1.44 0.51 15.06
CA GLU A 76 -0.58 0.44 13.88
C GLU A 76 -1.00 1.44 12.81
N GLN A 77 -0.04 2.21 12.31
CA GLN A 77 -0.24 3.15 11.23
C GLN A 77 0.93 3.09 10.26
N ILE A 78 0.64 3.29 8.98
CA ILE A 78 1.64 3.47 7.94
C ILE A 78 1.55 4.91 7.42
N ARG A 79 2.70 5.54 7.19
CA ARG A 79 2.81 6.91 6.67
C ARG A 79 3.64 6.90 5.39
N VAL A 80 3.29 7.74 4.42
CA VAL A 80 4.14 8.03 3.27
C VAL A 80 5.38 8.80 3.74
N THR A 81 6.53 8.13 3.76
CA THR A 81 7.84 8.69 4.06
C THR A 81 8.48 9.33 2.83
N GLU A 82 8.38 8.65 1.69
CA GLU A 82 8.95 9.05 0.41
C GLU A 82 7.82 9.23 -0.63
N PRO A 83 7.32 10.46 -0.82
CA PRO A 83 6.24 10.76 -1.76
C PRO A 83 6.53 10.32 -3.18
N ASP A 84 7.76 10.54 -3.64
CA ASP A 84 8.20 10.22 -5.01
C ASP A 84 8.13 8.72 -5.29
N LYS A 85 8.69 7.87 -4.41
CA LYS A 85 8.62 6.41 -4.54
C LYS A 85 7.21 5.86 -4.35
N PHE A 86 6.40 6.50 -3.50
CA PHE A 86 5.00 6.13 -3.35
C PHE A 86 4.20 6.43 -4.62
N LEU A 87 4.49 7.52 -5.31
CA LEU A 87 3.89 7.81 -6.61
C LEU A 87 4.33 6.80 -7.68
N ASP A 88 5.60 6.37 -7.68
CA ASP A 88 6.08 5.32 -8.59
C ASP A 88 5.35 3.98 -8.41
N SER A 89 4.85 3.67 -7.21
CA SER A 89 4.09 2.44 -6.99
C SER A 89 2.63 2.56 -7.39
N ILE A 90 2.00 3.72 -7.20
CA ILE A 90 0.55 3.89 -7.48
C ILE A 90 0.24 4.38 -8.89
N LEU A 91 1.09 5.21 -9.51
CA LEU A 91 0.80 5.80 -10.82
C LEU A 91 0.73 4.76 -11.94
N PRO A 92 1.67 3.79 -12.07
CA PRO A 92 1.56 2.73 -13.08
C PRO A 92 0.29 1.91 -12.90
N TYR A 93 -0.09 1.62 -11.65
CA TYR A 93 -1.34 0.93 -11.35
C TYR A 93 -2.57 1.73 -11.80
N MET A 94 -2.60 3.05 -11.54
CA MET A 94 -3.69 3.92 -11.97
C MET A 94 -3.81 4.02 -13.49
N ILE A 95 -2.69 3.99 -14.22
CA ILE A 95 -2.66 3.96 -15.69
C ILE A 95 -3.19 2.61 -16.19
N HIS A 96 -2.68 1.50 -15.64
CA HIS A 96 -3.09 0.15 -16.03
C HIS A 96 -4.60 -0.08 -15.83
N GLN A 97 -5.15 0.43 -14.73
CA GLN A 97 -6.57 0.40 -14.41
C GLN A 97 -7.40 1.45 -15.18
N LYS A 98 -6.80 2.15 -16.15
CA LYS A 98 -7.44 3.20 -16.97
C LYS A 98 -8.11 4.31 -16.14
N MET A 99 -7.61 4.58 -14.93
CA MET A 99 -8.11 5.69 -14.10
C MET A 99 -7.54 7.03 -14.55
N ILE A 100 -6.28 7.02 -14.99
CA ILE A 100 -5.54 8.18 -15.49
C ILE A 100 -4.84 7.82 -16.80
N ARG A 101 -4.47 8.84 -17.56
CA ARG A 101 -3.62 8.71 -18.75
C ARG A 101 -2.36 9.54 -18.54
N GLU A 102 -1.25 9.04 -19.06
CA GLU A 102 0.00 9.78 -19.15
C GLU A 102 0.08 10.42 -20.53
N GLU A 103 0.24 11.74 -20.58
CA GLU A 103 0.53 12.49 -21.79
C GLU A 103 1.95 13.06 -21.68
N ARG A 104 2.70 13.03 -22.78
CA ARG A 104 3.98 13.72 -22.88
C ARG A 104 3.72 15.13 -23.38
N ALA A 105 3.71 16.10 -22.48
CA ALA A 105 3.69 17.51 -22.83
C ALA A 105 5.09 18.10 -22.60
N GLU A 106 5.64 18.75 -23.62
CA GLU A 106 6.83 19.61 -23.51
C GLU A 106 7.97 19.03 -22.63
N SER A 107 8.41 17.81 -22.95
CA SER A 107 9.54 17.11 -22.29
C SER A 107 9.26 16.50 -20.91
N LYS A 108 8.03 16.59 -20.39
CA LYS A 108 7.65 16.00 -19.08
C LYS A 108 6.38 15.15 -19.20
N ALA A 109 6.36 14.06 -18.43
CA ALA A 109 5.15 13.25 -18.26
C ALA A 109 4.14 14.00 -17.37
N VAL A 110 2.97 14.29 -17.92
CA VAL A 110 1.82 14.84 -17.21
C VAL A 110 0.72 13.79 -17.13
N TYR A 111 0.09 13.69 -15.97
CA TYR A 111 -1.00 12.76 -15.72
C TYR A 111 -2.33 13.50 -15.78
N GLN A 112 -3.31 12.88 -16.42
CA GLN A 112 -4.68 13.39 -16.54
C GLN A 112 -5.70 12.33 -16.18
N LEU A 113 -6.88 12.75 -15.72
CA LEU A 113 -7.98 11.81 -15.51
C LEU A 113 -8.49 11.27 -16.84
N ASN A 114 -8.71 9.96 -16.87
CA ASN A 114 -9.45 9.36 -17.96
C ASN A 114 -10.92 9.79 -17.84
N LYS A 115 -11.46 10.41 -18.90
CA LYS A 115 -12.89 10.77 -18.99
C LYS A 115 -13.74 9.55 -19.30
#